data_AF-A0A5B7ZNR4-F1
#
_entry.id   AF-A0A5B7ZNR4-F1
#
_cell.length_a   1.000
_cell.length_b   1.000
_cell.length_c   1.000
_cell.angle_alpha   90.00
_cell.angle_beta   90.00
_cell.angle_gamma   90.00
#
_symmetry.space_group_name_H-M   'P 1'
#
loop_
_entity.id
_entity.type
_entity.pdbx_description
1 polymer ?
#
loop_
_entity_poly.entity_id
_entity_poly.type
_entity_poly.pdbx_seq_one_letter_code
_entity_poly.pdbx_strand_id
1 'polypeptide(L)'
;MYSRSSEPVRFERDCAAVLVPQGEEVTLPAGTVGYITQSLGGSWTVFVEGNLMRIAGKDADAIGKEPPQPIELPEGASDEDVEKLVWQQLRTCFDPEIPVNIVELGLVYSAEVKTRGDGRRDVDVRMTLTAPACGMGEILVDDVRSKIELIPTIAEADVELVFDPPWNRTMMSELARLETGML
;
A
#
# COMPACT_ATOMS: atom_id res chain seq x y z
N MET A 1 -7.63 22.46 -4.00
CA MET A 1 -8.67 22.70 -2.98
C MET A 1 -8.37 21.74 -1.84
N TYR A 2 -7.74 22.23 -0.77
CA TYR A 2 -7.29 21.38 0.35
C TYR A 2 -8.51 20.71 1.00
N SER A 3 -8.44 19.39 1.19
CA SER A 3 -9.49 18.63 1.90
C SER A 3 -9.76 19.26 3.26
N ARG A 4 -11.04 19.33 3.67
CA ARG A 4 -11.50 19.82 4.98
C ARG A 4 -11.05 18.94 6.17
N SER A 5 -10.14 17.99 5.96
CA SER A 5 -9.73 16.96 6.92
C SER A 5 -8.22 16.94 7.21
N SER A 6 -7.50 18.05 7.02
CA SER A 6 -6.06 18.08 7.30
C SER A 6 -5.79 18.10 8.81
N GLU A 7 -5.09 17.09 9.31
CA GLU A 7 -4.71 16.97 10.72
C GLU A 7 -3.28 17.49 10.90
N PRO A 8 -3.02 18.48 11.77
CA PRO A 8 -1.66 18.92 12.06
C PRO A 8 -0.83 17.77 12.63
N VAL A 9 0.42 17.65 12.19
CA VAL A 9 1.34 16.60 12.65
C VAL A 9 2.71 17.20 12.95
N ARG A 10 3.35 16.66 13.99
CA ARG A 10 4.75 16.92 14.32
C ARG A 10 5.48 15.60 14.43
N PHE A 11 6.58 15.48 13.72
CA PHE A 11 7.38 14.25 13.71
C PHE A 11 8.08 14.07 15.07
N GLU A 12 7.92 12.92 15.70
CA GLU A 12 8.50 12.61 17.02
C GLU A 12 9.95 12.11 16.91
N ARG A 13 10.29 11.48 15.79
CA ARG A 13 11.62 10.98 15.43
C ARG A 13 11.90 11.21 13.96
N ASP A 14 13.15 10.96 13.56
CA ASP A 14 13.52 10.90 12.15
C ASP A 14 12.71 9.78 11.46
N CYS A 15 12.16 10.07 10.29
CA CYS A 15 11.24 9.21 9.58
C CYS A 15 11.61 9.13 8.10
N ALA A 16 11.72 7.91 7.57
CA ALA A 16 11.75 7.72 6.13
C ALA A 16 10.38 8.09 5.54
N ALA A 17 10.40 8.82 4.43
CA ALA A 17 9.23 9.25 3.70
C ALA A 17 9.50 9.18 2.20
N VAL A 18 8.44 9.07 1.40
CA VAL A 18 8.56 8.96 -0.05
C VAL A 18 7.84 10.13 -0.71
N LEU A 19 8.52 10.89 -1.55
CA LEU A 19 7.92 11.99 -2.31
C LEU A 19 6.87 11.47 -3.30
N VAL A 20 5.67 12.06 -3.28
CA VAL A 20 4.58 11.72 -4.21
C VAL A 20 4.42 12.86 -5.23
N PRO A 21 4.45 12.61 -6.56
CA PRO A 21 4.47 11.30 -7.25
C PRO A 21 5.86 10.76 -7.63
N GLN A 22 6.95 11.40 -7.20
CA GLN A 22 8.30 11.10 -7.72
C GLN A 22 8.85 9.73 -7.29
N GLY A 23 8.43 9.19 -6.15
CA GLY A 23 8.96 7.94 -5.59
C GLY A 23 10.31 8.06 -4.91
N GLU A 24 10.86 9.28 -4.78
CA GLU A 24 12.16 9.51 -4.15
C GLU A 24 12.05 9.38 -2.62
N GLU A 25 12.92 8.56 -2.02
CA GLU A 25 13.05 8.42 -0.58
C GLU A 25 13.77 9.63 0.03
N VAL A 26 13.18 10.19 1.08
CA VAL A 26 13.73 11.30 1.86
C VAL A 26 13.60 10.98 3.35
N THR A 27 14.44 11.61 4.17
CA THR A 27 14.31 11.53 5.63
C THR A 27 13.77 12.84 6.17
N LEU A 28 12.64 12.78 6.86
CA LEU A 28 12.06 13.89 7.60
C LEU A 28 12.65 13.93 9.02
N PRO A 29 13.35 15.00 9.42
CA PRO A 29 13.93 15.10 10.76
C PRO A 29 12.86 15.19 11.85
N ALA A 30 13.21 14.70 13.05
CA ALA A 30 12.41 14.90 14.25
C ALA A 30 12.09 16.40 14.48
N GLY A 31 10.85 16.68 14.85
CA GLY A 31 10.35 18.04 15.07
C GLY A 31 9.82 18.73 13.82
N THR A 32 9.97 18.13 12.63
CA THR A 32 9.31 18.58 11.39
C THR A 32 7.80 18.69 11.60
N VAL A 33 7.20 19.75 11.07
CA VAL A 33 5.76 20.00 11.18
C VAL A 33 5.13 19.95 9.79
N GLY A 34 3.96 19.35 9.70
CA GLY A 34 3.18 19.31 8.48
C GLY A 34 1.71 19.05 8.76
N TYR A 35 1.02 18.54 7.75
CA TYR A 35 -0.37 18.14 7.86
C TYR A 35 -0.56 16.75 7.27
N ILE A 36 -1.16 15.83 8.01
CA ILE A 36 -1.68 14.59 7.44
C ILE A 36 -2.87 14.97 6.56
N THR A 37 -2.76 14.67 5.27
CA THR A 37 -3.80 14.95 4.28
C THR A 37 -4.64 13.72 3.98
N GLN A 38 -4.08 12.53 4.16
CA GLN A 38 -4.74 11.24 3.93
C GLN A 38 -4.24 10.18 4.92
N SER A 39 -5.13 9.27 5.28
CA SER A 39 -4.86 8.08 6.11
C SER A 39 -5.55 6.89 5.45
N LEU A 40 -4.81 6.15 4.62
CA LEU A 40 -5.36 5.10 3.75
C LEU A 40 -4.61 3.80 3.96
N GLY A 41 -5.34 2.75 4.36
CA GLY A 41 -4.82 1.38 4.40
C GLY A 41 -3.56 1.19 5.25
N GLY A 42 -3.51 1.88 6.39
CA GLY A 42 -2.36 1.84 7.29
C GLY A 42 -1.15 2.63 6.82
N SER A 43 -1.27 3.48 5.80
CA SER A 43 -0.24 4.44 5.39
C SER A 43 -0.78 5.87 5.45
N TRP A 44 0.10 6.85 5.57
CA TRP A 44 -0.27 8.26 5.69
C TRP A 44 0.38 9.09 4.61
N THR A 45 -0.37 10.03 4.05
CA THR A 45 0.18 11.08 3.21
C THR A 45 0.26 12.35 4.04
N VAL A 46 1.46 12.92 4.15
CA VAL A 46 1.72 14.19 4.83
C VAL A 46 2.07 15.27 3.82
N PHE A 47 1.71 16.50 4.13
CA PHE A 47 2.10 17.69 3.41
C PHE A 47 3.13 18.46 4.24
N VAL A 48 4.36 18.52 3.75
CA VAL A 48 5.52 19.15 4.41
C VAL A 48 6.24 20.02 3.39
N GLU A 49 6.43 21.31 3.72
CA GLU A 49 7.19 22.26 2.89
C GLU A 49 6.77 22.33 1.41
N GLY A 50 5.48 22.18 1.11
CA GLY A 50 4.97 22.23 -0.26
C GLY A 50 4.94 20.87 -0.99
N ASN A 51 5.46 19.81 -0.36
CA ASN A 51 5.55 18.48 -0.95
C ASN A 51 4.56 17.52 -0.27
N LEU A 52 3.99 16.62 -1.06
CA LEU A 52 3.28 15.45 -0.54
C LEU A 52 4.28 14.32 -0.35
N MET A 53 4.25 13.70 0.82
CA MET A 53 5.12 12.60 1.16
C MET A 53 4.32 11.47 1.79
N ARG A 54 4.59 10.24 1.38
CA ARG A 54 4.01 9.03 1.95
C ARG A 54 4.87 8.54 3.11
N ILE A 55 4.22 8.24 4.23
CA ILE A 55 4.77 7.57 5.42
C ILE A 55 4.23 6.14 5.45
N ALA A 56 5.15 5.17 5.54
CA ALA A 56 4.81 3.75 5.60
C ALA A 56 4.14 3.39 6.93
N GLY A 57 3.34 2.31 6.93
CA GLY A 57 2.61 1.88 8.13
C GLY A 57 3.48 1.54 9.32
N LYS A 58 4.68 0.99 9.06
CA LYS A 58 5.69 0.67 10.07
C LYS A 58 6.24 1.92 10.79
N ASP A 59 6.08 3.11 10.19
CA ASP A 59 6.58 4.38 10.71
C ASP A 59 5.46 5.28 11.26
N ALA A 60 4.27 4.70 11.53
CA ALA A 60 3.13 5.41 12.13
C ALA A 60 3.50 6.16 13.41
N ASP A 61 4.37 5.57 14.23
CA ASP A 61 4.80 6.11 15.51
C ASP A 61 5.54 7.45 15.32
N ALA A 62 6.25 7.63 14.21
CA ALA A 62 6.97 8.86 13.92
C ALA A 62 6.03 10.07 13.79
N ILE A 63 4.76 9.84 13.46
CA ILE A 63 3.72 10.87 13.30
C ILE A 63 2.66 10.82 14.42
N GLY A 64 2.95 10.12 15.52
CA GLY A 64 2.01 9.99 16.65
C GLY A 64 0.78 9.14 16.33
N LYS A 65 0.86 8.27 15.33
CA LYS A 65 -0.19 7.31 14.97
C LYS A 65 0.19 5.91 15.46
N GLU A 66 -0.84 5.09 15.65
CA GLU A 66 -0.63 3.68 15.98
C GLU A 66 -0.28 2.90 14.70
N PRO A 67 0.76 2.05 14.73
CA PRO A 67 1.03 1.12 13.64
C PRO A 67 -0.19 0.23 13.38
N PRO A 68 -0.37 -0.27 12.14
CA PRO A 68 -1.44 -1.20 11.84
C PRO A 68 -1.37 -2.44 12.76
N GLN A 69 -2.53 -2.91 13.19
CA GLN A 69 -2.62 -4.06 14.09
C GLN A 69 -2.02 -5.32 13.44
N PRO A 70 -1.37 -6.20 14.23
CA PRO A 70 -0.89 -7.48 13.73
C PRO A 70 -2.02 -8.31 13.11
N ILE A 71 -1.71 -9.02 12.04
CA ILE A 71 -2.67 -9.88 11.36
C ILE A 71 -2.79 -11.18 12.16
N GLU A 72 -4.01 -11.52 12.57
CA GLU A 72 -4.30 -12.78 13.25
C GLU A 72 -4.62 -13.88 12.22
N LEU A 73 -3.97 -15.04 12.38
CA LEU A 73 -4.28 -16.24 11.59
C LEU A 73 -4.74 -17.34 12.55
N PRO A 74 -5.92 -17.96 12.33
CA PRO A 74 -6.39 -19.07 13.14
C PRO A 74 -5.40 -20.25 13.14
N GLU A 75 -5.28 -20.96 14.26
CA GLU A 75 -4.51 -22.21 14.30
C GLU A 75 -5.08 -23.22 13.29
N GLY A 76 -4.21 -23.78 12.45
CA GLY A 76 -4.62 -24.73 11.41
C GLY A 76 -5.26 -24.09 10.17
N ALA A 77 -5.11 -22.78 9.97
CA ALA A 77 -5.59 -22.10 8.77
C ALA A 77 -5.11 -22.77 7.47
N SER A 78 -6.07 -22.98 6.56
CA SER A 78 -5.84 -23.57 5.24
C SER A 78 -5.19 -22.56 4.28
N ASP A 79 -4.75 -23.04 3.12
CA ASP A 79 -4.21 -22.17 2.08
C ASP A 79 -5.26 -21.19 1.55
N GLU A 80 -6.54 -21.59 1.53
CA GLU A 80 -7.67 -20.72 1.16
C GLU A 80 -7.88 -19.59 2.18
N ASP A 81 -7.66 -19.87 3.47
CA ASP A 81 -7.76 -18.85 4.52
C ASP A 81 -6.64 -17.82 4.40
N VAL A 82 -5.42 -18.27 4.08
CA VAL A 82 -4.29 -17.38 3.81
C VAL A 82 -4.52 -16.57 2.54
N GLU A 83 -5.02 -17.18 1.47
CA GLU A 83 -5.34 -16.49 0.23
C GLU A 83 -6.37 -15.36 0.47
N LYS A 84 -7.41 -15.62 1.28
CA LYS A 84 -8.37 -14.59 1.69
C LYS A 84 -7.69 -13.43 2.42
N LEU A 85 -6.76 -13.71 3.32
CA LEU A 85 -6.00 -12.67 4.03
C LEU A 85 -5.08 -11.89 3.07
N VAL A 86 -4.42 -12.55 2.13
CA VAL A 86 -3.60 -11.89 1.08
C VAL A 86 -4.46 -10.88 0.31
N TRP A 87 -5.63 -11.30 -0.15
CA TRP A 87 -6.56 -10.40 -0.86
C TRP A 87 -7.14 -9.29 0.03
N GLN A 88 -7.26 -9.50 1.34
CA GLN A 88 -7.61 -8.44 2.28
C GLN A 88 -6.47 -7.43 2.44
N GLN A 89 -5.22 -7.89 2.57
CA GLN A 89 -4.05 -7.02 2.65
C GLN A 89 -3.85 -6.21 1.37
N LEU A 90 -4.01 -6.83 0.20
CA LEU A 90 -3.96 -6.12 -1.08
C LEU A 90 -5.00 -5.00 -1.18
N ARG A 91 -6.19 -5.15 -0.59
CA ARG A 91 -7.21 -4.08 -0.51
C ARG A 91 -6.82 -2.93 0.42
N THR A 92 -5.84 -3.13 1.29
CA THR A 92 -5.26 -2.05 2.09
C THR A 92 -4.12 -1.33 1.37
N CYS A 93 -3.67 -1.79 0.20
CA CYS A 93 -2.71 -1.06 -0.62
C CYS A 93 -3.46 -0.06 -1.50
N PHE A 94 -3.09 1.22 -1.40
CA PHE A 94 -3.72 2.31 -2.15
C PHE A 94 -2.73 2.91 -3.13
N ASP A 95 -3.23 3.30 -4.30
CA ASP A 95 -2.44 4.10 -5.22
C ASP A 95 -2.26 5.52 -4.61
N PRO A 96 -1.02 6.03 -4.55
CA PRO A 96 -0.72 7.30 -3.91
C PRO A 96 -1.16 8.51 -4.75
N GLU A 97 -1.37 8.34 -6.06
CA GLU A 97 -1.87 9.38 -6.95
C GLU A 97 -3.40 9.35 -7.07
N ILE A 98 -3.98 8.15 -7.10
CA ILE A 98 -5.42 7.90 -7.16
C ILE A 98 -5.83 7.24 -5.84
N PRO A 99 -6.58 7.91 -4.95
CA PRO A 99 -6.88 7.42 -3.59
C PRO A 99 -7.91 6.28 -3.55
N VAL A 100 -7.67 5.23 -4.32
CA VAL A 100 -8.45 4.00 -4.47
C VAL A 100 -7.49 2.83 -4.29
N ASN A 101 -7.98 1.73 -3.69
CA ASN A 101 -7.13 0.56 -3.48
C ASN A 101 -6.79 -0.16 -4.79
N ILE A 102 -5.63 -0.81 -4.83
CA ILE A 102 -5.08 -1.42 -6.05
C ILE A 102 -5.93 -2.57 -6.59
N VAL A 103 -6.72 -3.23 -5.73
CA VAL A 103 -7.62 -4.32 -6.11
C VAL A 103 -8.83 -3.75 -6.84
N GLU A 104 -9.47 -2.72 -6.29
CA GLU A 104 -10.62 -2.05 -6.91
C GLU A 104 -10.20 -1.24 -8.16
N LEU A 105 -8.95 -0.76 -8.23
CA LEU A 105 -8.38 -0.20 -9.46
C LEU A 105 -8.13 -1.25 -10.55
N GLY A 106 -8.14 -2.55 -10.21
CA GLY A 106 -7.84 -3.62 -11.15
C GLY A 106 -6.36 -3.71 -11.52
N LEU A 107 -5.47 -3.31 -10.61
CA LEU A 107 -4.02 -3.40 -10.81
C LEU A 107 -3.46 -4.78 -10.48
N VAL A 108 -4.15 -5.57 -9.64
CA VAL A 108 -3.73 -6.93 -9.28
C VAL A 108 -4.33 -7.93 -10.27
N TYR A 109 -3.48 -8.67 -11.00
CA TYR A 109 -3.91 -9.68 -11.98
C TYR A 109 -4.00 -11.07 -11.37
N SER A 110 -3.08 -11.42 -10.48
CA SER A 110 -3.11 -12.68 -9.74
C SER A 110 -2.38 -12.55 -8.41
N ALA A 111 -2.80 -13.35 -7.43
CA ALA A 111 -2.12 -13.56 -6.17
C ALA A 111 -2.23 -15.06 -5.84
N GLU A 112 -1.12 -15.80 -5.95
CA GLU A 112 -1.09 -17.25 -5.78
C GLU A 112 -0.34 -17.62 -4.50
N VAL A 113 -0.95 -18.43 -3.64
CA VAL A 113 -0.33 -18.94 -2.41
C VAL A 113 0.26 -20.33 -2.67
N LYS A 114 1.55 -20.51 -2.36
CA LYS A 114 2.29 -21.76 -2.54
C LYS A 114 2.83 -22.27 -1.22
N THR A 115 2.45 -23.48 -0.85
CA THR A 115 2.91 -24.10 0.40
C THR A 115 4.31 -24.70 0.25
N ARG A 116 5.23 -24.27 1.13
CA ARG A 116 6.59 -24.81 1.25
C ARG A 116 6.57 -26.13 2.03
N GLY A 117 7.62 -26.94 1.83
CA GLY A 117 7.78 -28.23 2.53
C GLY A 117 7.99 -28.12 4.05
N ASP A 118 8.25 -26.92 4.57
CA ASP A 118 8.43 -26.62 5.99
C ASP A 118 7.17 -26.07 6.68
N GLY A 119 6.03 -26.06 5.98
CA GLY A 119 4.75 -25.56 6.49
C GLY A 119 4.58 -24.04 6.42
N ARG A 120 5.55 -23.30 5.87
CA ARG A 120 5.40 -21.88 5.51
C ARG A 120 4.84 -21.75 4.10
N ARG A 121 4.54 -20.52 3.68
CA ARG A 121 3.94 -20.21 2.38
C ARG A 121 4.67 -19.09 1.66
N ASP A 122 4.71 -19.21 0.34
CA ASP A 122 5.11 -18.14 -0.57
C ASP A 122 3.90 -17.54 -1.24
N VAL A 123 3.97 -16.27 -1.57
CA VAL A 123 2.93 -15.60 -2.33
C VAL A 123 3.53 -14.94 -3.56
N ASP A 124 3.01 -15.33 -4.72
CA ASP A 124 3.38 -14.72 -5.99
C ASP A 124 2.26 -13.80 -6.45
N VAL A 125 2.54 -12.50 -6.49
CA VAL A 125 1.62 -11.47 -6.96
C VAL A 125 2.08 -10.97 -8.31
N ARG A 126 1.18 -10.98 -9.29
CA ARG A 126 1.39 -10.29 -10.57
C ARG A 126 0.48 -9.07 -10.60
N MET A 127 1.08 -7.90 -10.74
CA MET A 127 0.33 -6.64 -10.78
C MET A 127 0.89 -5.69 -11.82
N THR A 128 0.14 -4.64 -12.10
CA THR A 128 0.50 -3.60 -13.07
C THR A 128 0.38 -2.21 -12.45
N LEU A 129 0.71 -1.19 -13.22
CA LEU A 129 0.57 0.22 -12.82
C LEU A 129 -0.41 0.92 -13.75
N THR A 130 -1.00 2.01 -13.26
CA THR A 130 -1.84 2.89 -14.08
C THR A 130 -1.05 3.55 -15.21
N ALA A 131 0.27 3.71 -15.04
CA ALA A 131 1.21 4.18 -16.06
C ALA A 131 2.59 3.49 -15.95
N PRO A 132 3.22 3.10 -17.09
CA PRO A 132 4.47 2.32 -17.11
C PRO A 132 5.74 3.09 -16.66
N ALA A 133 5.62 4.38 -16.32
CA ALA A 133 6.74 5.22 -15.87
C ALA A 133 6.44 5.95 -14.55
N CYS A 134 5.53 5.42 -13.74
CA CYS A 134 5.20 6.01 -12.44
C CYS A 134 6.38 5.77 -11.47
N GLY A 135 6.97 6.86 -10.94
CA GLY A 135 8.04 6.78 -9.94
C GLY A 135 7.63 6.04 -8.65
N MET A 136 6.32 5.96 -8.39
CA MET A 136 5.77 5.22 -7.25
C MET A 136 5.67 3.70 -7.47
N GLY A 137 6.03 3.18 -8.65
CA GLY A 137 5.89 1.76 -8.97
C GLY A 137 6.63 0.84 -7.99
N GLU A 138 7.92 1.12 -7.75
CA GLU A 138 8.73 0.33 -6.81
C GLU A 138 8.23 0.45 -5.36
N ILE A 139 7.73 1.63 -5.00
CA ILE A 139 7.19 1.92 -3.66
C ILE A 139 5.88 1.16 -3.43
N LEU A 140 5.05 1.03 -4.46
CA LEU A 140 3.82 0.26 -4.38
C LEU A 140 4.11 -1.25 -4.30
N VAL A 141 5.09 -1.72 -5.05
CA VAL A 141 5.60 -3.10 -4.96
C VAL A 141 6.10 -3.41 -3.55
N ASP A 142 6.89 -2.51 -2.95
CA ASP A 142 7.38 -2.67 -1.58
C ASP A 142 6.24 -2.62 -0.55
N ASP A 143 5.24 -1.75 -0.73
CA ASP A 143 4.06 -1.71 0.16
C ASP A 143 3.27 -3.03 0.10
N VAL A 144 3.05 -3.56 -1.10
CA VAL A 144 2.36 -4.84 -1.31
C VAL A 144 3.15 -5.98 -0.66
N ARG A 145 4.45 -6.08 -0.96
CA ARG A 145 5.33 -7.11 -0.37
C ARG A 145 5.29 -7.03 1.15
N SER A 146 5.58 -5.86 1.70
CA SER A 146 5.65 -5.64 3.15
C SER A 146 4.35 -6.03 3.85
N LYS A 147 3.19 -5.68 3.27
CA LYS A 147 1.89 -6.01 3.86
C LYS A 147 1.53 -7.49 3.79
N ILE A 148 1.90 -8.16 2.70
CA ILE A 148 1.70 -9.60 2.58
C ILE A 148 2.60 -10.33 3.58
N GLU A 149 3.86 -9.93 3.72
CA GLU A 149 4.81 -10.55 4.66
C GLU A 149 4.44 -10.38 6.14
N LEU A 150 3.52 -9.47 6.48
CA LEU A 150 2.96 -9.37 7.83
C LEU A 150 1.99 -10.51 8.17
N ILE A 151 1.49 -11.26 7.18
CA ILE A 151 0.56 -12.36 7.42
C ILE A 151 1.34 -13.53 8.04
N PRO A 152 0.89 -14.07 9.19
CA PRO A 152 1.53 -15.24 9.78
C PRO A 152 1.63 -16.39 8.78
N THR A 153 2.69 -17.19 8.87
CA THR A 153 3.01 -18.33 7.97
C THR A 153 3.56 -17.97 6.58
N ILE A 154 3.49 -16.70 6.16
CA ILE A 154 4.18 -16.27 4.93
C ILE A 154 5.68 -16.17 5.20
N ALA A 155 6.47 -16.79 4.33
CA ALA A 155 7.92 -16.72 4.35
C ALA A 155 8.46 -15.61 3.45
N GLU A 156 7.83 -15.43 2.29
CA GLU A 156 8.29 -14.51 1.24
C GLU A 156 7.12 -14.13 0.34
N ALA A 157 7.08 -12.86 -0.10
CA ALA A 157 6.16 -12.39 -1.11
C ALA A 157 6.93 -11.87 -2.33
N ASP A 158 6.78 -12.55 -3.46
CA ASP A 158 7.29 -12.09 -4.75
C ASP A 158 6.21 -11.27 -5.46
N VAL A 159 6.58 -10.08 -5.91
CA VAL A 159 5.65 -9.12 -6.50
C VAL A 159 6.24 -8.67 -7.84
N GLU A 160 5.67 -9.22 -8.91
CA GLU A 160 6.09 -8.97 -10.28
C GLU A 160 5.25 -7.85 -10.91
N LEU A 161 5.94 -6.82 -11.43
CA LEU A 161 5.31 -5.81 -12.29
C LEU A 161 5.23 -6.30 -13.73
N VAL A 162 4.01 -6.47 -14.22
CA VAL A 162 3.69 -6.87 -15.59
C VAL A 162 2.98 -5.73 -16.33
N PHE A 163 3.34 -5.53 -17.59
CA PHE A 163 2.74 -4.50 -18.46
C PHE A 163 1.93 -5.08 -19.62
N ASP A 164 1.81 -6.41 -19.67
CA ASP A 164 0.97 -7.13 -20.62
C ASP A 164 0.03 -8.09 -19.86
N PRO A 165 -1.31 -7.93 -20.00
CA PRO A 165 -1.99 -6.87 -20.75
C PRO A 165 -1.74 -5.48 -20.15
N PRO A 166 -1.86 -4.39 -20.94
CA PRO A 166 -1.78 -3.04 -20.40
C PRO A 166 -3.05 -2.70 -19.60
N TRP A 167 -2.88 -2.02 -18.48
CA TRP A 167 -3.99 -1.53 -17.69
C TRP A 167 -4.87 -0.55 -18.47
N ASN A 168 -6.19 -0.62 -18.23
CA ASN A 168 -7.12 0.39 -18.69
C ASN A 168 -8.31 0.51 -17.73
N ARG A 169 -9.04 1.63 -17.82
CA ARG A 169 -10.16 1.97 -16.91
C ARG A 169 -11.31 0.95 -16.87
N THR A 170 -11.44 0.09 -17.89
CA THR A 170 -12.48 -0.97 -17.86
C THR A 170 -12.18 -2.05 -16.82
N MET A 171 -10.91 -2.17 -16.40
CA MET A 171 -10.46 -3.11 -15.36
C MET A 171 -10.83 -2.66 -13.94
N MET A 172 -11.17 -1.38 -13.76
CA MET A 172 -11.64 -0.86 -12.47
C MET A 172 -12.98 -1.51 -12.09
N SER A 173 -13.21 -1.67 -10.79
CA SER A 173 -14.53 -2.04 -10.28
C SER A 173 -15.55 -0.92 -10.53
N GLU A 174 -16.83 -1.26 -10.45
CA GLU A 174 -17.90 -0.27 -10.56
C GLU A 174 -17.81 0.80 -9.44
N LEU A 175 -17.46 0.37 -8.22
CA LEU A 175 -17.26 1.26 -7.09
C LEU A 175 -16.12 2.27 -7.36
N ALA A 176 -14.98 1.78 -7.82
CA ALA A 176 -13.83 2.63 -8.14
C ALA A 176 -14.14 3.65 -9.24
N ARG A 177 -14.89 3.25 -10.28
CA ARG A 177 -15.32 4.18 -11.35
C ARG A 177 -16.25 5.27 -10.83
N LEU A 178 -17.17 4.91 -9.92
CA LEU A 178 -18.08 5.87 -9.29
C LEU A 178 -17.32 6.87 -8.40
N GLU A 179 -16.40 6.39 -7.56
CA GLU A 179 -15.60 7.23 -6.65
C GLU A 179 -14.69 8.21 -7.38
N THR A 180 -14.14 7.80 -8.52
CA THR A 180 -13.26 8.62 -9.36
C THR A 180 -14.02 9.53 -10.33
N GLY A 181 -15.37 9.44 -10.38
CA GLY A 181 -16.20 10.22 -11.30
C GLY A 181 -16.00 9.86 -12.78
N MET A 182 -15.59 8.62 -13.07
CA MET A 182 -15.29 8.10 -14.42
C MET A 182 -16.41 7.21 -14.99
N LEU A 183 -17.64 7.37 -14.48
CA LEU A 183 -18.84 6.65 -14.93
C LEU A 183 -19.62 7.43 -15.99
#